data_AF-A0A7X6CPA5-F1
#
_entry.id   AF-A0A7X6CPA5-F1
#
_cell.length_a   1.000
_cell.length_b   1.000
_cell.length_c   1.000
_cell.angle_alpha   90.00
_cell.angle_beta   90.00
_cell.angle_gamma   90.00
#
_symmetry.space_group_name_H-M   'P 1'
#
loop_
_entity.id
_entity.type
_entity.pdbx_description
1 polymer ?
#
loop_
_entity_poly.entity_id
_entity_poly.type
_entity_poly.pdbx_seq_one_letter_code
_entity_poly.pdbx_strand_id
1 'polypeptide(L)'
;MISSISSDRIKQKARELGFHKVGIASVNEKADTDAQRLQGWLDKGYQADMAWMANPKRQDIRLVMPDVQSVICVALNYYSPRPATHRYTQGRAG
;
A
#
# COMPACT_ATOMS: atom_id res chain seq x y z
N MET A 1 14.47 -21.71 21.22
CA MET A 1 14.67 -21.72 19.75
C MET A 1 13.69 -20.75 19.11
N ILE A 2 14.17 -19.68 18.47
CA ILE A 2 13.31 -18.82 17.66
C ILE A 2 12.98 -19.60 16.39
N SER A 3 11.71 -19.93 16.15
CA SER A 3 11.30 -20.53 14.87
C SER A 3 11.46 -19.47 13.78
N SER A 4 12.39 -19.67 12.86
CA SER A 4 12.53 -18.81 11.69
C SER A 4 11.34 -19.00 10.76
N ILE A 5 10.66 -17.90 10.43
CA ILE A 5 9.57 -17.88 9.44
C ILE A 5 10.20 -17.56 8.08
N SER A 6 10.07 -18.45 7.11
CA SER A 6 10.58 -18.22 5.76
C SER A 6 9.61 -17.40 4.90
N SER A 7 10.14 -16.75 3.86
CA SER A 7 9.34 -16.03 2.86
C SER A 7 8.28 -16.92 2.22
N ASP A 8 8.60 -18.19 1.99
CA ASP A 8 7.70 -19.13 1.32
C ASP A 8 6.53 -19.51 2.23
N ARG A 9 6.78 -19.72 3.53
CA ARG A 9 5.72 -19.95 4.52
C ARG A 9 4.77 -18.75 4.62
N ILE A 10 5.30 -17.53 4.59
CA ILE A 10 4.49 -16.30 4.60
C ILE A 10 3.63 -16.21 3.33
N LYS A 11 4.25 -16.40 2.17
CA LYS A 11 3.55 -16.34 0.87
C LYS A 11 2.49 -17.44 0.74
N GLN A 12 2.78 -18.64 1.22
CA GLN A 12 1.82 -19.73 1.27
C GLN A 12 0.64 -19.35 2.17
N LYS A 13 0.91 -18.84 3.38
CA LYS A 13 -0.15 -18.45 4.30
C LYS A 13 -1.03 -17.34 3.73
N ALA A 14 -0.45 -16.36 3.04
CA ALA A 14 -1.22 -15.30 2.39
C ALA A 14 -2.18 -15.86 1.32
N ARG A 15 -1.75 -16.86 0.53
CA ARG A 15 -2.60 -17.53 -0.46
C ARG A 15 -3.72 -18.32 0.21
N GLU A 16 -3.43 -19.05 1.29
CA GLU A 16 -4.43 -19.77 2.08
C GLU A 16 -5.51 -18.84 2.67
N LEU A 17 -5.13 -17.60 3.01
CA LEU A 17 -6.07 -16.57 3.48
C LEU A 17 -6.89 -15.92 2.36
N GLY A 18 -6.68 -16.31 1.09
CA GLY A 18 -7.45 -15.83 -0.06
C GLY A 18 -6.84 -14.64 -0.80
N PHE A 19 -5.59 -14.24 -0.49
CA PHE A 19 -4.91 -13.23 -1.31
C PHE A 19 -4.48 -13.81 -2.66
N HIS A 20 -4.76 -13.07 -3.73
CA HIS A 20 -4.50 -13.51 -5.10
C HIS A 20 -3.04 -13.36 -5.49
N LYS A 21 -2.36 -12.35 -4.93
CA LYS A 21 -0.93 -12.10 -5.11
C LYS A 21 -0.31 -11.66 -3.79
N VAL A 22 0.95 -12.04 -3.59
CA VAL A 22 1.74 -11.67 -2.42
C VAL A 22 3.19 -11.44 -2.83
N GLY A 23 3.79 -10.38 -2.32
CA GLY A 23 5.20 -10.03 -2.47
C GLY A 23 5.79 -9.58 -1.14
N ILE A 24 7.11 -9.64 -1.02
CA ILE A 24 7.84 -9.14 0.15
C ILE A 24 8.94 -8.24 -0.39
N ALA A 25 8.94 -6.98 0.04
CA ALA A 25 9.95 -6.00 -0.34
C ALA A 25 10.86 -5.73 0.85
N SER A 26 12.17 -5.65 0.59
CA SER A 26 13.16 -5.24 1.60
C SER A 26 13.11 -3.72 1.78
N VAL A 27 13.20 -3.24 3.02
CA VAL A 27 13.27 -1.79 3.30
C VAL A 27 14.67 -1.22 3.04
N ASN A 28 15.68 -2.08 2.88
CA ASN A 28 17.06 -1.67 2.60
C ASN A 28 17.33 -1.39 1.10
N GLU A 29 16.37 -1.67 0.21
CA GLU A 29 16.51 -1.37 -1.22
C GLU A 29 16.11 0.08 -1.50
N LYS A 30 16.90 0.77 -2.33
CA LYS A 30 16.89 2.23 -2.55
C LYS A 30 15.48 2.82 -2.77
N ALA A 31 14.87 3.30 -1.70
CA ALA A 31 13.62 4.07 -1.73
C ALA A 31 13.78 5.48 -2.32
N ASP A 32 15.02 5.94 -2.51
CA ASP A 32 15.32 7.33 -2.91
C ASP A 32 14.66 7.73 -4.23
N THR A 33 14.62 6.83 -5.22
CA THR A 33 14.03 7.13 -6.54
C THR A 33 12.52 7.38 -6.44
N ASP A 34 11.81 6.60 -5.63
CA ASP A 34 10.36 6.72 -5.51
C ASP A 34 9.95 7.88 -4.60
N ALA A 35 10.74 8.14 -3.54
CA ALA A 35 10.58 9.34 -2.72
C ALA A 35 10.75 10.62 -3.54
N GLN A 36 11.78 10.68 -4.41
CA GLN A 36 11.99 11.81 -5.31
C GLN A 36 10.85 11.99 -6.31
N ARG A 37 10.32 10.89 -6.86
CA ARG A 37 9.15 10.95 -7.76
C ARG A 37 7.91 11.49 -7.07
N LEU A 38 7.64 11.04 -5.84
CA LEU A 38 6.53 11.56 -5.04
C LEU A 38 6.72 13.06 -4.76
N GLN A 39 7.94 13.47 -4.38
CA GLN A 39 8.22 14.88 -4.13
C GLN A 39 7.99 15.73 -5.38
N GLY A 40 8.54 15.34 -6.53
CA GLY A 40 8.32 16.06 -7.79
C GLY A 40 6.86 16.07 -8.27
N TRP A 41 6.06 15.10 -7.87
CA TRP A 41 4.61 15.09 -8.12
C TRP A 41 3.86 16.05 -7.18
N LEU A 42 4.26 16.14 -5.91
CA LEU A 42 3.71 17.08 -4.93
C LEU A 42 4.06 18.54 -5.26
N ASP A 43 5.29 18.78 -5.71
CA ASP A 43 5.76 20.12 -6.11
C ASP A 43 4.95 20.70 -7.28
N LYS A 44 4.32 19.83 -8.09
CA LYS A 44 3.42 20.21 -9.19
C LYS A 44 1.97 20.43 -8.75
N GLY A 45 1.65 20.22 -7.47
CA GLY A 45 0.29 20.39 -6.93
C GLY A 45 -0.71 19.32 -7.37
N TYR A 46 -0.25 18.14 -7.81
CA TYR A 46 -1.11 17.10 -8.38
C TYR A 46 -1.96 16.34 -7.34
N GLN A 47 -1.80 16.63 -6.05
CA GLN A 47 -2.57 16.04 -4.95
C GLN A 47 -3.99 16.58 -4.77
N ALA A 48 -4.38 17.66 -5.45
CA ALA A 48 -5.65 18.36 -5.18
C ALA A 48 -5.82 18.59 -3.66
N ASP A 49 -6.95 18.18 -3.07
CA ASP A 49 -7.23 18.33 -1.63
C ASP A 49 -6.57 17.25 -0.75
N MET A 50 -5.80 16.31 -1.32
CA MET A 50 -5.16 15.22 -0.57
C MET A 50 -3.88 15.68 0.16
N ALA A 51 -3.98 16.71 1.01
CA ALA A 51 -2.85 17.26 1.77
C ALA A 51 -2.06 16.20 2.57
N TRP A 52 -2.73 15.12 3.00
CA TRP A 52 -2.11 13.98 3.68
C TRP A 52 -1.07 13.23 2.83
N MET A 53 -1.05 13.42 1.51
CA MET A 53 -0.03 12.83 0.62
C MET A 53 1.37 13.37 0.90
N ALA A 54 1.50 14.59 1.44
CA ALA A 54 2.77 15.20 1.81
C ALA A 54 3.35 14.70 3.15
N ASN A 55 2.68 13.76 3.83
CA ASN A 55 3.18 13.24 5.09
C ASN A 55 4.50 12.46 4.89
N PRO A 56 5.59 12.81 5.59
CA PRO A 56 6.89 12.14 5.44
C PRO A 56 6.85 10.61 5.62
N LYS A 57 5.89 10.10 6.41
CA LYS A 57 5.66 8.66 6.61
C LYS A 57 5.30 7.91 5.31
N ARG A 58 4.96 8.62 4.23
CA ARG A 58 4.69 8.05 2.90
C ARG A 58 5.93 7.84 2.05
N GLN A 59 7.02 8.51 2.41
CA GLN A 59 8.32 8.36 1.77
C GLN A 59 9.20 7.40 2.57
N ASP A 60 9.02 7.37 3.90
CA ASP A 60 9.83 6.54 4.78
C ASP A 60 8.99 5.79 5.83
N ILE A 61 8.89 4.47 5.64
CA ILE A 61 8.17 3.56 6.55
C ILE A 61 8.84 3.46 7.93
N ARG A 62 10.14 3.78 8.06
CA ARG A 62 10.87 3.76 9.35
C ARG A 62 10.34 4.83 10.31
N LEU A 63 9.69 5.88 9.79
CA LEU A 63 8.98 6.87 10.60
C LEU A 63 7.66 6.34 11.20
N VAL A 64 7.21 5.15 10.76
CA VAL A 64 6.09 4.42 11.35
C VAL A 64 6.59 3.30 12.26
N MET A 65 7.59 2.55 11.81
CA MET A 65 8.18 1.43 12.55
C MET A 65 9.71 1.43 12.36
N PRO A 66 10.50 1.94 13.32
CA PRO A 66 11.95 2.13 13.16
C PRO A 66 12.71 0.86 12.79
N ASP A 67 12.33 -0.28 13.39
CA ASP A 67 13.03 -1.56 13.22
C ASP A 67 12.49 -2.40 12.03
N VAL A 68 11.74 -1.77 11.12
CA VAL A 68 11.17 -2.46 9.96
C VAL A 68 12.26 -2.93 8.99
N GLN A 69 12.23 -4.21 8.65
CA GLN A 69 13.19 -4.81 7.72
C GLN A 69 12.56 -5.14 6.36
N SER A 70 11.27 -5.47 6.34
CA SER A 70 10.55 -5.81 5.13
C SER A 70 9.07 -5.47 5.23
N VAL A 71 8.43 -5.33 4.07
CA VAL A 71 6.99 -5.08 3.93
C VAL A 71 6.38 -6.22 3.15
N ILE A 72 5.31 -6.82 3.68
CA ILE A 72 4.51 -7.83 2.98
C ILE A 72 3.39 -7.11 2.24
N CYS A 73 3.40 -7.18 0.92
CA CYS A 73 2.40 -6.58 0.05
C CYS A 73 1.46 -7.68 -0.48
N VAL A 74 0.16 -7.53 -0.28
CA VAL A 74 -0.87 -8.47 -0.75
C VAL A 74 -1.84 -7.78 -1.70
N ALA A 75 -2.41 -8.54 -2.62
CA ALA A 75 -3.42 -8.02 -3.56
C ALA A 75 -4.62 -8.95 -3.65
N LEU A 76 -5.79 -8.33 -3.79
CA LEU A 76 -7.06 -8.97 -4.11
C LEU A 76 -7.51 -8.54 -5.50
N ASN A 77 -7.91 -9.49 -6.32
CA ASN A 77 -8.65 -9.18 -7.53
C ASN A 77 -10.09 -8.84 -7.13
N TYR A 78 -10.47 -7.57 -7.25
CA TYR A 78 -11.81 -7.09 -6.93
C TYR A 78 -12.77 -7.11 -8.13
N TYR A 79 -12.38 -7.74 -9.25
CA TYR A 79 -13.26 -7.89 -10.40
C TYR A 79 -14.54 -8.64 -10.02
N SER A 80 -15.67 -7.97 -10.18
CA SER A 80 -17.00 -8.54 -10.07
C SER A 80 -17.67 -8.54 -11.44
N PRO A 81 -18.17 -9.68 -11.94
CA PRO A 81 -18.92 -9.73 -13.19
C PRO A 81 -20.28 -9.03 -13.10
N ARG A 82 -20.72 -8.66 -11.88
CA ARG A 82 -21.92 -7.83 -11.68
C ARG A 82 -21.50 -6.40 -11.39
N PRO A 83 -22.04 -5.39 -12.13
CA PRO A 83 -21.80 -4.00 -11.80
C PRO A 83 -22.33 -3.71 -10.39
N ALA A 84 -21.54 -2.98 -9.60
CA ALA A 84 -22.02 -2.45 -8.33
C ALA A 84 -23.22 -1.55 -8.63
N THR A 85 -24.39 -1.92 -8.13
CA THR A 85 -25.59 -1.08 -8.18
C THR A 85 -25.41 0.10 -7.24
N HIS A 86 -24.68 1.12 -7.70
CA HIS A 86 -24.53 2.36 -6.95
C HIS A 86 -25.80 3.21 -7.15
N ARG A 87 -26.78 3.06 -6.26
CA ARG A 87 -27.87 4.04 -6.15
C ARG A 87 -27.30 5.30 -5.51
N TYR A 88 -26.86 6.24 -6.33
CA TYR A 88 -26.67 7.61 -5.86
C TYR A 88 -28.04 8.12 -5.38
N THR A 89 -28.24 8.21 -4.06
CA THR A 89 -29.31 9.04 -3.51
C THR A 89 -28.92 10.48 -3.81
N GLN A 90 -29.59 11.11 -4.77
CA GLN A 90 -29.47 12.56 -4.96
C GLN A 90 -29.83 13.25 -3.64
N GLY A 91 -28.81 13.77 -2.97
CA GLY A 91 -29.02 14.71 -1.87
C GLY A 91 -29.66 15.97 -2.44
N ARG A 92 -30.86 16.30 -1.97
CA ARG A 92 -31.44 17.64 -2.16
C ARG A 92 -30.46 18.66 -1.58
N ALA A 93 -29.94 19.54 -2.43
CA ALA A 93 -29.29 20.75 -1.99
C ALA A 93 -30.30 21.57 -1.15
N GLY A 94 -29.93 21.88 0.07
CA GLY A 94 -30.57 22.90 0.91
C GLY A 94 -29.70 24.14 0.96
#